data_AF-A0A8S3Q1F1-F1
#
_entry.id   AF-A0A8S3Q1F1-F1
#
_cell.length_a   1.000
_cell.length_b   1.000
_cell.length_c   1.000
_cell.angle_alpha   90.00
_cell.angle_beta   90.00
_cell.angle_gamma   90.00
#
_symmetry.space_group_name_H-M   'P 1'
#
loop_
_entity.id
_entity.type
_entity.pdbx_description
1 polymer ?
#
loop_
_entity_poly.entity_id
_entity_poly.type
_entity_poly.pdbx_seq_one_letter_code
_entity_poly.pdbx_strand_id
1 'polypeptide(L)'
;MMGETVARPLFFEFPQDKNTYSIDSQFLWGSSLMISPALQKGTTSIGAYFPSGVWYDWYTGGAIRSNGSVVKLAAPANKINLHVRGGSILTLQDPDLTTTLSRKNKFSLVVSLDVNGTAEGDLFWDDGDTIDTHTMGKFNMIRFLTSKNTVTNNVMYAGYTDEPMILRSIVVYGVLHKPSTVKFNDKAISQFTYDDNLHVLRAQGIAANMLKTFTFQWYDLGLLDYDPNLPQYDSGFLDYDPNLPQYDSGFLDYDPNLPPYDSSFLDCNPNLAQYDPGFLDFDPN
;
A
#
# COMPACT_ATOMS: atom_id res chain seq x y z
N MET A 1 20.16 -3.40 -17.30
CA MET A 1 18.94 -2.63 -17.68
C MET A 1 18.32 -3.27 -18.93
N MET A 2 17.00 -3.49 -18.93
CA MET A 2 16.27 -4.25 -19.98
C MET A 2 15.82 -3.39 -21.18
N GLY A 3 16.29 -2.15 -21.30
CA GLY A 3 15.86 -1.23 -22.37
C GLY A 3 14.49 -0.58 -22.13
N GLU A 4 14.09 -0.44 -20.86
CA GLU A 4 12.82 0.20 -20.49
C GLU A 4 12.85 1.73 -20.70
N THR A 5 11.66 2.30 -20.94
CA THR A 5 11.46 3.75 -21.05
C THR A 5 11.43 4.43 -19.68
N VAL A 6 12.09 5.57 -19.53
CA VAL A 6 12.05 6.39 -18.29
C VAL A 6 10.79 7.26 -18.26
N ALA A 7 10.66 8.21 -19.19
CA ALA A 7 9.39 8.88 -19.47
C ALA A 7 8.64 8.05 -20.51
N ARG A 8 7.38 7.70 -20.24
CA ARG A 8 6.59 6.87 -21.14
C ARG A 8 5.19 7.42 -21.40
N PRO A 9 4.66 7.25 -22.62
CA PRO A 9 3.25 7.55 -22.88
C PRO A 9 2.35 6.53 -22.19
N LEU A 10 1.10 6.90 -21.92
CA LEU A 10 0.16 6.02 -21.21
C LEU A 10 -0.07 4.70 -21.97
N PHE A 11 -0.12 4.72 -23.31
CA PHE A 11 -0.38 3.51 -24.10
C PHE A 11 0.74 2.46 -24.05
N PHE A 12 1.95 2.81 -23.60
CA PHE A 12 2.99 1.80 -23.34
C PHE A 12 2.66 0.96 -22.10
N GLU A 13 2.09 1.60 -21.08
CA GLU A 13 1.70 0.93 -19.83
C GLU A 13 0.32 0.28 -19.92
N PHE A 14 -0.59 0.88 -20.69
CA PHE A 14 -1.98 0.46 -20.84
C PHE A 14 -2.33 0.15 -22.31
N PRO A 15 -1.64 -0.78 -22.98
CA PRO A 15 -1.81 -1.00 -24.41
C PRO A 15 -3.20 -1.55 -24.79
N GLN A 16 -3.92 -2.16 -23.85
CA GLN A 16 -5.28 -2.66 -24.07
C GLN A 16 -6.36 -1.56 -23.97
N ASP A 17 -6.00 -0.40 -23.43
CA ASP A 17 -6.90 0.74 -23.31
C ASP A 17 -6.70 1.68 -24.52
N LYS A 18 -7.56 1.54 -25.53
CA LYS A 18 -7.48 2.34 -26.76
C LYS A 18 -7.61 3.84 -26.52
N ASN A 19 -8.22 4.26 -25.41
CA ASN A 19 -8.35 5.67 -25.09
C ASN A 19 -7.00 6.33 -24.80
N THR A 20 -5.96 5.55 -24.44
CA THR A 20 -4.64 6.11 -24.15
C THR A 20 -3.81 6.39 -25.40
N TYR A 21 -4.23 5.95 -26.58
CA TYR A 21 -3.39 5.98 -27.79
C TYR A 21 -3.17 7.39 -28.31
N SER A 22 -4.18 8.25 -28.21
CA SER A 22 -4.12 9.64 -28.64
C SER A 22 -3.69 10.60 -27.53
N ILE A 23 -3.32 10.10 -26.35
CA ILE A 23 -2.95 10.95 -25.22
C ILE A 23 -1.48 11.32 -25.32
N ASP A 24 -1.23 12.58 -25.64
CA ASP A 24 0.09 13.22 -25.66
C ASP A 24 0.21 14.34 -24.61
N SER A 25 -0.88 14.65 -23.89
CA SER A 25 -0.97 15.68 -22.85
C SER A 25 -0.65 15.17 -21.44
N GLN A 26 -0.45 13.85 -21.28
CA GLN A 26 -0.06 13.19 -20.03
C GLN A 26 1.07 12.20 -20.31
N PHE A 27 1.92 11.97 -19.32
CA PHE A 27 2.96 10.96 -19.39
C PHE A 27 3.21 10.32 -18.02
N LEU A 28 3.89 9.19 -18.01
CA LEU A 28 4.32 8.48 -16.82
C LEU A 28 5.84 8.59 -16.66
N TRP A 29 6.31 8.62 -15.42
CA TRP A 29 7.68 8.28 -15.06
C TRP A 29 7.71 6.84 -14.56
N GLY A 30 8.34 5.96 -15.34
CA GLY A 30 8.23 4.51 -15.17
C GLY A 30 6.78 4.05 -15.36
N SER A 31 6.35 3.07 -14.58
CA SER A 31 4.98 2.53 -14.57
C SER A 31 4.08 3.15 -13.48
N SER A 32 4.65 4.00 -12.61
CA SER A 32 4.07 4.29 -11.29
C SER A 32 3.66 5.74 -11.07
N LEU A 33 4.31 6.75 -11.68
CA LEU A 33 4.01 8.16 -11.42
C LEU A 33 3.44 8.82 -12.68
N MET A 34 2.18 9.26 -12.64
CA MET A 34 1.52 9.97 -13.74
C MET A 34 1.60 11.49 -13.55
N ILE A 35 1.96 12.19 -14.63
CA ILE A 35 2.12 13.64 -14.68
C ILE A 35 1.08 14.20 -15.66
N SER A 36 0.26 15.13 -15.16
CA SER A 36 -0.82 15.79 -15.92
C SER A 36 -0.66 17.32 -15.84
N PRO A 37 0.14 17.93 -16.72
CA PRO A 37 0.41 19.36 -16.71
C PRO A 37 -0.74 20.20 -17.29
N ALA A 38 -0.84 21.46 -16.86
CA ALA A 38 -1.60 22.48 -17.57
C ALA A 38 -0.77 23.05 -18.73
N LEU A 39 -1.21 22.82 -19.97
CA LEU A 39 -0.44 23.14 -21.18
C LEU A 39 -0.84 24.46 -21.85
N GLN A 40 -1.96 25.06 -21.43
CA GLN A 40 -2.47 26.32 -22.00
C GLN A 40 -2.39 27.45 -20.98
N LYS A 41 -2.01 28.65 -21.44
CA LYS A 41 -1.90 29.84 -20.60
C LYS A 41 -3.24 30.18 -19.93
N GLY A 42 -3.20 30.45 -18.62
CA GLY A 42 -4.38 30.86 -17.85
C GLY A 42 -5.31 29.70 -17.44
N THR A 43 -4.95 28.45 -17.76
CA THR A 43 -5.72 27.28 -17.34
C THR A 43 -5.68 27.13 -15.83
N THR A 44 -6.85 26.97 -15.21
CA THR A 44 -7.01 26.72 -13.77
C THR A 44 -7.57 25.33 -13.46
N SER A 45 -7.95 24.58 -14.50
CA SER A 45 -8.44 23.21 -14.41
C SER A 45 -8.17 22.46 -15.71
N ILE A 46 -7.82 21.18 -15.62
CA ILE A 46 -7.57 20.29 -16.76
C ILE A 46 -8.48 19.06 -16.70
N GLY A 47 -8.76 18.46 -17.85
CA GLY A 47 -9.27 17.09 -17.93
C GLY A 47 -8.08 16.15 -18.12
N ALA A 48 -7.89 15.20 -17.21
CA ALA A 48 -6.85 14.19 -17.29
C ALA A 48 -7.50 12.80 -17.33
N TYR A 49 -7.10 11.96 -18.27
CA TYR A 49 -7.53 10.57 -18.35
C TYR A 49 -6.79 9.73 -17.32
N PHE A 50 -7.54 8.97 -16.53
CA PHE A 50 -7.01 8.00 -15.58
C PHE A 50 -7.35 6.59 -16.09
N PRO A 51 -6.35 5.78 -16.47
CA PRO A 51 -6.55 4.38 -16.77
C PRO A 51 -7.17 3.62 -15.59
N SER A 52 -7.74 2.44 -15.86
CA SER A 52 -8.38 1.63 -14.81
C SER A 52 -7.41 1.29 -13.67
N GLY A 53 -7.88 1.46 -12.44
CA GLY A 53 -7.11 1.22 -11.23
C GLY A 53 -7.33 2.32 -10.19
N VAL A 54 -6.48 2.30 -9.17
CA VAL A 54 -6.40 3.33 -8.13
C VAL A 54 -5.20 4.23 -8.40
N TRP A 55 -5.40 5.53 -8.22
CA TRP A 55 -4.38 6.56 -8.38
C TRP A 55 -4.42 7.52 -7.21
N TYR A 56 -3.30 7.74 -6.54
CA TYR A 56 -3.21 8.59 -5.35
C TYR A 56 -2.62 9.94 -5.71
N ASP A 57 -3.27 11.05 -5.36
CA ASP A 57 -2.69 12.39 -5.48
C ASP A 57 -1.39 12.44 -4.67
N TRP A 58 -0.29 12.80 -5.32
CA TRP A 58 1.06 12.78 -4.73
C TRP A 58 1.17 13.61 -3.46
N TYR A 59 0.46 14.73 -3.38
CA TYR A 59 0.60 15.70 -2.30
C TYR A 59 -0.19 15.30 -1.05
N THR A 60 -1.36 14.71 -1.24
CA THR A 60 -2.31 14.40 -0.16
C THR A 60 -2.34 12.92 0.20
N GLY A 61 -2.13 12.05 -0.79
CA GLY A 61 -2.39 10.62 -0.72
C GLY A 61 -3.85 10.24 -0.95
N GLY A 62 -4.72 11.19 -1.33
CA GLY A 62 -6.12 10.93 -1.62
C GLY A 62 -6.32 10.10 -2.89
N ALA A 63 -7.24 9.13 -2.84
CA ALA A 63 -7.43 8.17 -3.93
C ALA A 63 -8.44 8.63 -4.99
N ILE A 64 -8.09 8.38 -6.25
CA ILE A 64 -8.96 8.41 -7.43
C ILE A 64 -9.12 6.96 -7.89
N ARG A 65 -10.34 6.42 -7.75
CA ARG A 65 -10.70 5.11 -8.30
C ARG A 65 -11.25 5.31 -9.71
N SER A 66 -10.54 4.79 -10.71
CA SER A 66 -10.91 4.95 -12.12
C SER A 66 -11.20 3.60 -12.79
N ASN A 67 -12.15 3.61 -13.71
CA ASN A 67 -12.44 2.52 -14.65
C ASN A 67 -12.06 2.88 -16.10
N GLY A 68 -11.16 3.85 -16.29
CA GLY A 68 -10.79 4.38 -17.61
C GLY A 68 -11.63 5.61 -17.97
N SER A 69 -11.40 6.72 -17.27
CA SER A 69 -12.24 7.92 -17.39
C SER A 69 -11.44 9.21 -17.31
N VAL A 70 -11.99 10.29 -17.88
CA VAL A 70 -11.44 11.64 -17.74
C VAL A 70 -11.94 12.25 -16.44
N VAL A 71 -11.01 12.68 -15.59
CA VAL A 71 -11.28 13.37 -14.33
C VAL A 71 -10.91 14.84 -14.48
N LYS A 72 -11.79 15.73 -14.00
CA LYS A 72 -11.51 17.17 -13.94
C LYS A 72 -10.66 17.47 -12.70
N LEU A 73 -9.44 17.97 -12.93
CA LEU A 73 -8.48 18.30 -11.88
C LEU A 73 -8.33 19.82 -11.76
N ALA A 74 -8.13 20.31 -10.54
CA ALA A 74 -7.68 21.68 -10.31
C ALA A 74 -6.21 21.82 -10.73
N ALA A 75 -5.88 22.92 -11.42
CA ALA A 75 -4.54 23.23 -11.87
C ALA A 75 -4.21 24.70 -11.56
N PRO A 76 -4.19 25.12 -10.27
CA PRO A 76 -3.76 26.46 -9.92
C PRO A 76 -2.28 26.67 -10.30
N ALA A 77 -1.86 27.93 -10.46
CA ALA A 77 -0.54 28.28 -10.98
C ALA A 77 0.66 27.68 -10.21
N ASN A 78 0.46 27.28 -8.95
CA ASN A 78 1.47 26.71 -8.07
C ASN A 78 1.38 25.17 -7.91
N LYS A 79 0.55 24.48 -8.72
CA LYS A 79 0.40 23.02 -8.65
C LYS A 79 0.46 22.41 -10.05
N ILE A 80 1.29 21.38 -10.17
CA ILE A 80 1.20 20.40 -11.25
C ILE A 80 0.50 19.14 -10.71
N ASN A 81 -0.34 18.48 -11.51
CA ASN A 81 -1.04 17.29 -11.05
C ASN A 81 -0.14 16.06 -11.20
N LEU A 82 0.10 15.38 -10.08
CA LEU A 82 0.95 14.20 -9.96
C LEU A 82 0.15 13.11 -9.22
N HIS A 83 0.11 11.91 -9.80
CA HIS A 83 -0.62 10.78 -9.19
C HIS A 83 0.21 9.50 -9.21
N VAL A 84 0.30 8.83 -8.06
CA VAL A 84 0.99 7.54 -7.93
C VAL A 84 -0.01 6.42 -8.16
N ARG A 85 0.33 5.47 -9.02
CA ARG A 85 -0.49 4.28 -9.29
C ARG A 85 -0.48 3.36 -8.08
N GLY A 86 -1.66 2.86 -7.69
CA GLY A 86 -1.76 1.75 -6.74
C GLY A 86 -1.02 0.52 -7.25
N GLY A 87 -0.41 -0.21 -6.33
CA GLY A 87 0.50 -1.32 -6.63
C GLY A 87 1.98 -0.92 -6.66
N SER A 88 2.32 0.34 -6.36
CA SER A 88 3.69 0.85 -6.49
C SER A 88 4.32 1.27 -5.16
N ILE A 89 5.61 0.98 -4.98
CA ILE A 89 6.44 1.50 -3.90
C ILE A 89 7.51 2.40 -4.51
N LEU A 90 7.49 3.68 -4.13
CA LEU A 90 8.50 4.65 -4.55
C LEU A 90 9.50 4.88 -3.42
N THR A 91 10.79 4.76 -3.73
CA THR A 91 11.87 5.17 -2.84
C THR A 91 12.21 6.63 -3.08
N LEU A 92 12.23 7.40 -2.00
CA LEU A 92 12.61 8.81 -1.98
C LEU A 92 13.85 9.01 -1.11
N GLN A 93 14.54 10.12 -1.33
CA GLN A 93 15.61 10.61 -0.47
C GLN A 93 15.32 12.06 -0.10
N ASP A 94 15.66 12.49 1.11
CA ASP A 94 15.42 13.89 1.48
C ASP A 94 16.19 14.84 0.56
N PRO A 95 15.54 15.87 0.02
CA PRO A 95 16.15 16.75 -0.95
C PRO A 95 17.22 17.62 -0.29
N ASP A 96 18.15 18.10 -1.11
CA ASP A 96 19.12 19.12 -0.75
C ASP A 96 19.41 19.99 -2.00
N LEU A 97 20.23 21.02 -1.85
CA LEU A 97 20.59 21.95 -2.92
C LEU A 97 21.35 21.28 -4.07
N THR A 98 22.05 20.18 -3.81
CA THR A 98 22.80 19.41 -4.82
C THR A 98 22.64 17.91 -4.59
N THR A 99 22.89 17.11 -5.63
CA THR A 99 22.90 15.65 -5.53
C THR A 99 24.03 15.15 -4.63
N THR A 100 25.18 15.82 -4.59
CA THR A 100 26.28 15.48 -3.66
C THR A 100 25.86 15.58 -2.20
N LEU A 101 24.99 16.53 -1.85
CA LEU A 101 24.46 16.67 -0.50
C LEU A 101 23.27 15.74 -0.28
N SER A 102 22.31 15.71 -1.21
CA SER A 102 21.09 14.91 -1.06
C SER A 102 21.37 13.42 -0.99
N ARG A 103 22.41 12.92 -1.68
CA ARG A 103 22.81 11.51 -1.66
C ARG A 103 23.24 11.01 -0.28
N LYS A 104 23.62 11.91 0.62
CA LYS A 104 23.96 11.61 2.02
C LYS A 104 22.75 11.61 2.95
N ASN A 105 21.59 12.03 2.46
CA ASN A 105 20.39 12.12 3.25
C ASN A 105 19.68 10.77 3.37
N LYS A 106 18.72 10.72 4.31
CA LYS A 106 17.97 9.51 4.62
C LYS A 106 16.89 9.25 3.57
N PHE A 107 16.53 7.97 3.46
CA PHE A 107 15.52 7.47 2.54
C PHE A 107 14.14 7.44 3.18
N SER A 108 13.11 7.49 2.33
CA SER A 108 11.72 7.26 2.70
C SER A 108 11.04 6.36 1.67
N LEU A 109 10.01 5.63 2.07
CA LEU A 109 9.17 4.86 1.15
C LEU A 109 7.77 5.47 1.07
N VAL A 110 7.23 5.57 -0.15
CA VAL A 110 5.81 5.83 -0.41
C VAL A 110 5.21 4.56 -0.99
N VAL A 111 4.40 3.89 -0.19
CA VAL A 111 3.72 2.63 -0.52
C VAL A 111 2.30 2.97 -0.95
N SER A 112 1.98 2.78 -2.23
CA SER A 112 0.66 3.04 -2.79
C SER A 112 -0.05 1.71 -3.02
N LEU A 113 -1.00 1.34 -2.14
CA LEU A 113 -1.66 0.03 -2.22
C LEU A 113 -2.54 -0.06 -3.47
N ASP A 114 -2.59 -1.23 -4.11
CA ASP A 114 -3.61 -1.52 -5.11
C ASP A 114 -4.93 -1.94 -4.44
N VAL A 115 -5.91 -2.35 -5.26
CA VAL A 115 -7.20 -2.83 -4.77
C VAL A 115 -7.11 -4.11 -3.93
N ASN A 116 -6.00 -4.84 -4.01
CA ASN A 116 -5.74 -6.07 -3.26
C ASN A 116 -4.88 -5.81 -2.01
N GLY A 117 -4.56 -4.55 -1.69
CA GLY A 117 -3.68 -4.22 -0.56
C GLY A 117 -2.22 -4.59 -0.81
N THR A 118 -1.80 -4.67 -2.08
CA THR A 118 -0.44 -5.03 -2.48
C THR A 118 0.27 -3.85 -3.15
N ALA A 119 1.60 -3.87 -3.10
CA ALA A 119 2.44 -2.91 -3.80
C ALA A 119 3.87 -3.46 -3.95
N GLU A 120 4.57 -3.05 -5.00
CA GLU A 120 5.97 -3.40 -5.21
C GLU A 120 6.80 -2.26 -5.78
N GLY A 121 8.11 -2.33 -5.61
CA GLY A 121 9.06 -1.39 -6.21
C GLY A 121 10.49 -1.83 -6.02
N ASP A 122 11.39 -1.29 -6.82
CA ASP A 122 12.80 -1.63 -6.80
C ASP A 122 13.66 -0.38 -6.60
N LEU A 123 14.81 -0.56 -5.95
CA LEU A 123 15.85 0.46 -5.78
C LEU A 123 17.19 -0.09 -6.27
N PHE A 124 17.74 0.56 -7.29
CA PHE A 124 19.14 0.44 -7.68
C PHE A 124 19.94 1.57 -7.03
N TRP A 125 21.11 1.26 -6.48
CA TRP A 125 21.98 2.25 -5.85
C TRP A 125 23.46 1.92 -6.01
N ASP A 126 24.22 2.79 -6.66
CA ASP A 126 25.69 2.73 -6.75
C ASP A 126 26.32 4.06 -6.29
N ASP A 127 27.58 4.30 -6.61
CA ASP A 127 28.27 5.54 -6.25
C ASP A 127 27.80 6.76 -7.05
N GLY A 128 27.17 6.55 -8.21
CA GLY A 128 26.60 7.58 -9.09
C GLY A 128 27.55 8.13 -10.15
N ASP A 129 28.82 7.72 -10.17
CA ASP A 129 29.87 8.32 -11.03
C ASP A 129 30.77 7.29 -11.74
N THR A 130 31.05 6.14 -11.10
CA THR A 130 31.99 5.16 -11.65
C THR A 130 31.41 4.44 -12.87
N ILE A 131 32.24 4.29 -13.91
CA ILE A 131 31.88 3.52 -15.11
C ILE A 131 31.90 2.03 -14.77
N ASP A 132 30.98 1.27 -15.38
CA ASP A 132 30.90 -0.20 -15.26
C ASP A 132 30.62 -0.75 -13.85
N THR A 133 30.00 0.03 -12.95
CA THR A 133 29.58 -0.41 -11.61
C THR A 133 28.80 -1.71 -11.63
N HIS A 134 27.88 -1.87 -12.58
CA HIS A 134 27.11 -3.10 -12.76
C HIS A 134 28.00 -4.32 -13.08
N THR A 135 28.92 -4.20 -14.04
CA THR A 135 29.84 -5.28 -14.44
C THR A 135 30.82 -5.61 -13.32
N MET A 136 31.25 -4.61 -12.56
CA MET A 136 32.14 -4.75 -11.42
C MET A 136 31.46 -5.22 -10.14
N GLY A 137 30.12 -5.28 -10.11
CA GLY A 137 29.38 -5.62 -8.90
C GLY A 137 29.44 -4.54 -7.81
N LYS A 138 29.66 -3.27 -8.17
CA LYS A 138 29.72 -2.13 -7.23
C LYS A 138 28.40 -1.38 -7.16
N PHE A 139 27.32 -2.08 -6.82
CA PHE A 139 25.99 -1.52 -6.68
C PHE A 139 25.19 -2.31 -5.65
N ASN A 140 24.02 -1.78 -5.28
CA ASN A 140 23.01 -2.44 -4.48
C ASN A 140 21.71 -2.52 -5.29
N MET A 141 20.96 -3.61 -5.07
CA MET A 141 19.63 -3.81 -5.63
C MET A 141 18.71 -4.31 -4.53
N ILE A 142 17.63 -3.58 -4.26
CA ILE A 142 16.66 -3.92 -3.22
C ILE A 142 15.27 -3.94 -3.88
N ARG A 143 14.52 -5.02 -3.63
CA ARG A 143 13.11 -5.11 -3.98
C ARG A 143 12.25 -4.91 -2.76
N PHE A 144 11.21 -4.10 -2.84
CA PHE A 144 10.21 -3.89 -1.81
C PHE A 144 8.91 -4.56 -2.21
N LEU A 145 8.25 -5.19 -1.24
CA LEU A 145 6.99 -5.89 -1.44
C LEU A 145 6.04 -5.57 -0.30
N THR A 146 4.78 -5.37 -0.63
CA THR A 146 3.69 -5.23 0.33
C THR A 146 2.64 -6.29 0.09
N SER A 147 2.28 -7.01 1.15
CA SER A 147 1.14 -7.92 1.18
C SER A 147 0.70 -8.09 2.63
N LYS A 148 -0.59 -8.40 2.87
CA LYS A 148 -1.11 -8.68 4.22
C LYS A 148 -0.69 -7.62 5.25
N ASN A 149 -0.88 -6.35 4.90
CA ASN A 149 -0.51 -5.19 5.72
C ASN A 149 0.96 -5.15 6.20
N THR A 150 1.86 -5.79 5.46
CA THR A 150 3.28 -5.87 5.77
C THR A 150 4.10 -5.42 4.58
N VAL A 151 4.94 -4.40 4.77
CA VAL A 151 6.01 -4.01 3.84
C VAL A 151 7.28 -4.74 4.24
N THR A 152 7.94 -5.35 3.27
CA THR A 152 9.23 -6.02 3.42
C THR A 152 10.21 -5.54 2.36
N ASN A 153 11.51 -5.71 2.62
CA ASN A 153 12.54 -5.60 1.60
C ASN A 153 13.26 -6.94 1.40
N ASN A 154 13.64 -7.19 0.14
CA ASN A 154 14.52 -8.25 -0.28
C ASN A 154 15.78 -7.63 -0.89
N VAL A 155 16.92 -7.81 -0.23
CA VAL A 155 18.23 -7.32 -0.71
C VAL A 155 18.75 -8.30 -1.75
N MET A 156 18.46 -8.03 -3.02
CA MET A 156 18.83 -8.89 -4.14
C MET A 156 20.34 -8.89 -4.39
N TYR A 157 20.98 -7.74 -4.17
CA TYR A 157 22.42 -7.58 -4.32
C TYR A 157 22.93 -6.46 -3.41
N ALA A 158 24.09 -6.65 -2.79
CA ALA A 158 24.72 -5.69 -1.88
C ALA A 158 26.24 -5.64 -2.10
N GLY A 159 26.66 -4.91 -3.13
CA GLY A 159 28.06 -4.76 -3.53
C GLY A 159 28.63 -3.34 -3.34
N TYR A 160 27.82 -2.40 -2.84
CA TYR A 160 28.25 -1.03 -2.54
C TYR A 160 27.96 -0.69 -1.06
N THR A 161 29.01 -0.46 -0.26
CA THR A 161 28.88 -0.27 1.20
C THR A 161 29.49 1.03 1.70
N ASP A 162 29.92 1.91 0.81
CA ASP A 162 30.66 3.12 1.18
C ASP A 162 29.78 4.13 1.92
N GLU A 163 28.48 4.16 1.62
CA GLU A 163 27.50 5.03 2.28
C GLU A 163 26.32 4.25 2.86
N PRO A 164 25.86 4.58 4.09
CA PRO A 164 24.77 3.89 4.73
C PRO A 164 23.42 4.28 4.12
N MET A 165 22.62 3.30 3.72
CA MET A 165 21.27 3.51 3.20
C MET A 165 20.25 3.48 4.34
N ILE A 166 20.05 4.62 5.02
CA ILE A 166 19.20 4.70 6.21
C ILE A 166 17.76 5.09 5.85
N LEU A 167 16.79 4.23 6.16
CA LEU A 167 15.36 4.51 6.07
C LEU A 167 14.89 5.29 7.31
N ARG A 168 14.16 6.39 7.09
CA ARG A 168 13.62 7.25 8.16
C ARG A 168 12.10 7.29 8.30
N SER A 169 11.37 7.06 7.22
CA SER A 169 9.91 7.09 7.24
C SER A 169 9.30 6.24 6.14
N ILE A 170 8.09 5.77 6.42
CA ILE A 170 7.24 5.05 5.46
C ILE A 170 5.88 5.75 5.48
N VAL A 171 5.35 6.04 4.30
CA VAL A 171 3.97 6.50 4.10
C VAL A 171 3.24 5.42 3.31
N VAL A 172 2.04 5.06 3.75
CA VAL A 172 1.19 4.08 3.08
C VAL A 172 -0.13 4.73 2.70
N TYR A 173 -0.43 4.77 1.40
CA TYR A 173 -1.71 5.22 0.85
C TYR A 173 -2.67 4.05 0.68
N GLY A 174 -3.95 4.26 0.98
CA GLY A 174 -4.98 3.24 0.82
C GLY A 174 -5.14 2.29 2.00
N VAL A 175 -4.66 2.66 3.19
CA VAL A 175 -4.93 1.90 4.41
C VAL A 175 -6.37 2.19 4.82
N LEU A 176 -7.31 1.26 4.54
CA LEU A 176 -8.75 1.54 4.63
C LEU A 176 -9.25 1.81 6.05
N HIS A 177 -8.64 1.14 7.03
CA HIS A 177 -9.02 1.25 8.44
C HIS A 177 -7.85 1.79 9.26
N LYS A 178 -8.18 2.60 10.26
CA LYS A 178 -7.20 3.19 11.16
C LYS A 178 -6.45 2.08 11.91
N PRO A 179 -5.13 1.96 11.76
CA PRO A 179 -4.40 0.95 12.50
C PRO A 179 -4.36 1.30 14.00
N SER A 180 -4.60 0.31 14.84
CA SER A 180 -4.42 0.40 16.29
C SER A 180 -2.94 0.28 16.64
N THR A 181 -2.18 -0.49 15.87
CA THR A 181 -0.77 -0.74 16.10
C THR A 181 0.03 -0.66 14.80
N VAL A 182 1.20 -0.02 14.87
CA VAL A 182 2.19 0.04 13.80
C VAL A 182 3.53 -0.44 14.35
N LYS A 183 4.17 -1.40 13.68
CA LYS A 183 5.44 -2.01 14.10
C LYS A 183 6.51 -1.89 13.02
N PHE A 184 7.76 -1.77 13.44
CA PHE A 184 8.95 -1.92 12.60
C PHE A 184 9.89 -2.94 13.24
N ASN A 185 10.18 -4.05 12.55
CA ASN A 185 10.90 -5.20 13.09
C ASN A 185 10.36 -5.62 14.48
N ASP A 186 9.05 -5.88 14.53
CA ASP A 186 8.27 -6.26 15.72
C ASP A 186 8.22 -5.23 16.86
N LYS A 187 8.94 -4.11 16.74
CA LYS A 187 8.93 -3.02 17.71
C LYS A 187 7.87 -1.98 17.34
N ALA A 188 7.00 -1.64 18.29
CA ALA A 188 5.99 -0.60 18.10
C ALA A 188 6.63 0.75 17.74
N ILE A 189 6.06 1.43 16.74
CA ILE A 189 6.38 2.81 16.38
C ILE A 189 5.43 3.72 17.14
N SER A 190 5.96 4.60 17.98
CA SER A 190 5.15 5.59 18.72
C SER A 190 4.83 6.84 17.90
N GLN A 191 5.59 7.11 16.85
CA GLN A 191 5.45 8.30 16.00
C GLN A 191 4.80 7.95 14.66
N PHE A 192 3.48 7.71 14.68
CA PHE A 192 2.70 7.59 13.45
C PHE A 192 1.43 8.46 13.49
N THR A 193 0.96 8.84 12.31
CA THR A 193 -0.33 9.51 12.13
C THR A 193 -1.16 8.77 11.09
N TYR A 194 -2.47 8.85 11.21
CA TYR A 194 -3.40 8.30 10.24
C TYR A 194 -4.44 9.36 9.90
N ASP A 195 -4.69 9.55 8.60
CA ASP A 195 -5.74 10.42 8.09
C ASP A 195 -6.95 9.56 7.68
N ASP A 196 -8.02 9.61 8.47
CA ASP A 196 -9.24 8.83 8.24
C ASP A 196 -9.95 9.17 6.92
N ASN A 197 -9.85 10.42 6.46
CA ASN A 197 -10.52 10.86 5.23
C ASN A 197 -9.75 10.45 3.98
N LEU A 198 -8.42 10.51 4.05
CA LEU A 198 -7.54 10.20 2.92
C LEU A 198 -7.06 8.75 2.91
N HIS A 199 -7.27 7.99 3.99
CA HIS A 199 -6.77 6.63 4.17
C HIS A 199 -5.25 6.55 4.06
N VAL A 200 -4.57 7.47 4.76
CA VAL A 200 -3.10 7.60 4.70
C VAL A 200 -2.45 7.39 6.06
N LEU A 201 -1.63 6.35 6.16
CA LEU A 201 -0.76 6.09 7.31
C LEU A 201 0.62 6.72 7.08
N ARG A 202 1.15 7.44 8.06
CA ARG A 202 2.49 8.02 8.04
C ARG A 202 3.25 7.57 9.29
N ALA A 203 4.36 6.87 9.11
CA ALA A 203 5.25 6.47 10.19
C ALA A 203 6.61 7.16 10.04
N GLN A 204 7.11 7.73 11.14
CA GLN A 204 8.39 8.43 11.21
C GLN A 204 9.27 7.87 12.33
N GLY A 205 10.49 8.39 12.46
CA GLY A 205 11.42 7.99 13.52
C GLY A 205 12.06 6.61 13.29
N ILE A 206 11.95 6.05 12.08
CA ILE A 206 12.65 4.82 11.71
C ILE A 206 14.15 5.16 11.57
N ALA A 207 15.01 4.22 11.95
CA ALA A 207 16.46 4.35 11.82
C ALA A 207 17.06 3.00 11.42
N ALA A 208 16.71 2.53 10.23
CA ALA A 208 17.05 1.19 9.76
C ALA A 208 17.92 1.23 8.51
N ASN A 209 18.92 0.35 8.44
CA ASN A 209 19.72 0.16 7.22
C ASN A 209 18.92 -0.69 6.22
N MET A 210 18.63 -0.15 5.04
CA MET A 210 17.87 -0.83 3.97
C MET A 210 18.62 -2.00 3.33
N LEU A 211 19.93 -2.16 3.60
CA LEU A 211 20.71 -3.34 3.23
C LEU A 211 20.55 -4.50 4.21
N LYS A 212 19.70 -4.35 5.23
CA LYS A 212 19.24 -5.44 6.10
C LYS A 212 17.76 -5.67 5.85
N THR A 213 17.32 -6.92 5.94
CA THR A 213 15.90 -7.25 5.90
C THR A 213 15.17 -6.56 7.04
N PHE A 214 14.01 -5.99 6.74
CA PHE A 214 13.10 -5.36 7.68
C PHE A 214 11.65 -5.73 7.38
N THR A 215 10.81 -5.58 8.39
CA THR A 215 9.35 -5.63 8.28
C THR A 215 8.76 -4.32 8.82
N PHE A 216 7.77 -3.79 8.12
CA PHE A 216 6.92 -2.70 8.60
C PHE A 216 5.47 -3.15 8.50
N GLN A 217 4.76 -3.15 9.62
CA GLN A 217 3.45 -3.77 9.74
C GLN A 217 2.45 -2.80 10.35
N TRP A 218 1.20 -2.86 9.88
CA TRP A 218 0.08 -2.16 10.50
C TRP A 218 -1.09 -3.12 10.70
N TYR A 219 -1.69 -3.06 11.88
CA TYR A 219 -2.83 -3.91 12.23
C TYR A 219 -3.98 -3.04 12.68
N ASP A 220 -5.18 -3.42 12.27
CA ASP A 220 -6.43 -2.94 12.83
C ASP A 220 -6.98 -4.03 13.75
N LEU A 221 -6.98 -3.76 15.06
CA LEU A 221 -7.56 -4.67 16.06
C LEU A 221 -9.09 -4.54 16.11
N GLY A 222 -9.68 -3.51 15.49
CA GLY A 222 -11.12 -3.26 15.49
C GLY A 222 -11.95 -4.26 14.68
N LEU A 223 -11.30 -5.20 13.97
CA LEU A 223 -11.97 -6.31 13.31
C LEU A 223 -12.68 -7.26 14.30
N LEU A 224 -12.16 -7.39 15.52
CA LEU A 224 -12.80 -8.18 16.58
C LEU A 224 -13.98 -7.45 17.25
N ASP A 225 -13.98 -6.12 17.24
CA ASP A 225 -15.08 -5.30 17.76
C ASP A 225 -16.30 -5.30 16.83
N TYR A 226 -16.09 -5.60 15.54
CA TYR A 226 -17.13 -5.60 14.51
C TYR A 226 -17.80 -6.96 14.32
N ASP A 227 -17.06 -8.05 14.51
CA ASP A 227 -17.58 -9.41 14.50
C ASP A 227 -16.88 -10.26 15.59
N PRO A 228 -17.49 -10.40 16.77
CA PRO A 228 -16.90 -11.19 17.85
C PRO A 228 -16.82 -12.69 17.53
N ASN A 229 -17.48 -13.16 16.46
CA ASN A 229 -17.44 -14.54 16.00
C ASN A 229 -16.45 -14.75 14.84
N LEU A 230 -15.73 -13.72 14.38
CA LEU A 230 -14.74 -13.81 13.31
C LEU A 230 -13.74 -14.99 13.49
N PRO A 231 -13.25 -15.29 14.72
CA PRO A 231 -12.36 -16.44 14.96
C PRO A 231 -13.04 -17.81 14.81
N GLN A 232 -14.37 -17.89 14.91
CA GLN A 232 -15.14 -19.12 14.72
C GLN A 232 -15.43 -19.39 13.24
N TYR A 233 -15.55 -18.34 12.41
CA TYR A 233 -15.83 -18.44 10.98
C TYR A 233 -14.56 -18.53 10.11
N ASP A 234 -13.43 -18.00 10.60
CA ASP A 234 -12.12 -18.10 9.95
C ASP A 234 -11.08 -18.60 10.96
N SER A 235 -10.92 -19.92 11.04
CA SER A 235 -9.95 -20.58 11.92
C SER A 235 -8.49 -20.23 11.61
N GLY A 236 -8.21 -19.54 10.50
CA GLY A 236 -6.88 -19.02 10.17
C GLY A 236 -6.59 -17.63 10.75
N PHE A 237 -7.57 -16.97 11.39
CA PHE A 237 -7.39 -15.62 11.95
C PHE A 237 -6.33 -15.59 13.08
N LEU A 238 -6.23 -16.67 13.87
CA LEU A 238 -5.20 -16.81 14.91
C LEU A 238 -3.80 -17.10 14.35
N ASP A 239 -3.69 -17.56 13.10
CA ASP A 239 -2.40 -17.73 12.43
C ASP A 239 -1.78 -16.38 12.01
N TYR A 240 -2.56 -15.28 12.02
CA TYR A 240 -2.10 -13.93 11.69
C TYR A 240 -1.46 -13.19 12.87
N ASP A 241 -1.76 -13.57 14.12
CA ASP A 241 -1.06 -13.05 15.31
C ASP A 241 -0.95 -14.14 16.40
N PRO A 242 0.16 -14.89 16.46
CA PRO A 242 0.36 -15.95 17.46
C PRO A 242 0.46 -15.43 18.90
N ASN A 243 0.48 -14.12 19.13
CA ASN A 243 0.53 -13.53 20.47
C ASN A 243 -0.82 -12.98 20.96
N LEU A 244 -1.89 -13.09 20.18
CA LEU A 244 -3.24 -12.62 20.54
C LEU A 244 -3.68 -13.09 21.95
N PRO A 245 -3.47 -14.38 22.35
CA PRO A 245 -3.87 -14.87 23.67
C PRO A 245 -2.99 -14.37 24.83
N GLN A 246 -1.81 -13.81 24.55
CA GLN A 246 -0.92 -13.29 25.60
C GLN A 246 -1.23 -11.84 26.00
N TYR A 247 -1.94 -11.10 25.14
CA TYR A 247 -2.25 -9.69 25.37
C TYR A 247 -3.64 -9.44 25.95
N ASP A 248 -4.52 -10.43 25.91
CA ASP A 248 -5.85 -10.36 26.49
C ASP A 248 -6.13 -11.59 27.37
N SER A 249 -5.83 -11.46 28.67
CA SER A 249 -6.14 -12.48 29.67
C SER A 249 -7.64 -12.59 29.99
N GLY A 250 -8.51 -11.81 29.35
CA GLY A 250 -9.97 -11.84 29.53
C GLY A 250 -10.73 -12.58 28.43
N PHE A 251 -10.06 -13.05 27.37
CA PHE A 251 -10.71 -13.68 26.21
C PHE A 251 -11.45 -15.00 26.53
N LEU A 252 -11.15 -15.64 27.67
CA LEU A 252 -11.79 -16.90 28.11
C LEU A 252 -12.83 -16.73 29.22
N ASP A 253 -13.00 -15.52 29.76
CA ASP A 253 -13.90 -15.27 30.90
C ASP A 253 -15.31 -14.82 30.46
N TYR A 254 -15.55 -14.70 29.15
CA TYR A 254 -16.73 -14.06 28.56
C TYR A 254 -17.71 -15.02 27.90
N ASP A 255 -18.10 -16.12 28.57
CA ASP A 255 -19.51 -16.61 28.65
C ASP A 255 -19.66 -18.13 28.89
N PRO A 256 -20.13 -18.55 30.10
CA PRO A 256 -20.53 -19.93 30.36
C PRO A 256 -22.03 -20.26 30.20
N ASN A 257 -22.93 -19.37 29.75
CA ASN A 257 -24.38 -19.60 29.76
C ASN A 257 -25.21 -18.91 28.64
N LEU A 258 -25.18 -19.44 27.41
CA LEU A 258 -26.20 -19.13 26.38
C LEU A 258 -27.06 -20.35 26.06
N PRO A 259 -28.39 -20.32 26.34
CA PRO A 259 -29.42 -20.51 25.27
C PRO A 259 -30.83 -19.91 25.55
N PRO A 260 -31.85 -19.96 24.64
CA PRO A 260 -31.86 -20.22 23.19
C PRO A 260 -32.67 -19.19 22.32
N TYR A 261 -32.56 -19.35 21.00
CA TYR A 261 -33.15 -18.54 19.92
C TYR A 261 -34.65 -18.75 19.66
N ASP A 262 -35.25 -17.76 18.98
CA ASP A 262 -36.65 -17.61 18.54
C ASP A 262 -37.02 -18.52 17.34
N SER A 263 -38.18 -19.17 17.45
CA SER A 263 -38.85 -20.08 16.51
C SER A 263 -39.29 -19.50 15.15
N SER A 264 -39.01 -18.23 14.85
CA SER A 264 -39.47 -17.57 13.62
C SER A 264 -38.60 -17.82 12.38
N PHE A 265 -37.53 -18.60 12.49
CA PHE A 265 -36.54 -18.78 11.40
C PHE A 265 -36.92 -19.81 10.34
N LEU A 266 -37.93 -20.67 10.60
CA LEU A 266 -38.36 -21.73 9.69
C LEU A 266 -39.35 -21.28 8.60
N ASP A 267 -40.05 -20.16 8.81
CA ASP A 267 -41.04 -19.65 7.85
C ASP A 267 -40.40 -19.00 6.61
N CYS A 268 -39.11 -18.64 6.68
CA CYS A 268 -38.43 -17.89 5.64
C CYS A 268 -37.75 -18.76 4.56
N ASN A 269 -37.66 -20.08 4.74
CA ASN A 269 -36.98 -20.93 3.75
C ASN A 269 -37.49 -22.39 3.74
N PRO A 270 -38.47 -22.73 2.90
CA PRO A 270 -39.03 -24.10 2.84
C PRO A 270 -38.06 -25.17 2.30
N ASN A 271 -36.84 -24.79 1.87
CA ASN A 271 -35.82 -25.71 1.38
C ASN A 271 -34.69 -25.96 2.39
N LEU A 272 -34.78 -25.43 3.62
CA LEU A 272 -33.70 -25.54 4.62
C LEU A 272 -33.33 -26.99 4.94
N ALA A 273 -34.31 -27.90 4.98
CA ALA A 273 -34.11 -29.33 5.21
C ALA A 273 -33.35 -30.06 4.08
N GLN A 274 -33.17 -29.46 2.89
CA GLN A 274 -32.33 -30.02 1.83
C GLN A 274 -30.86 -29.64 1.97
N TYR A 275 -30.55 -28.51 2.62
CA TYR A 275 -29.18 -28.03 2.80
C TYR A 275 -28.56 -28.50 4.10
N ASP A 276 -29.39 -28.79 5.10
CA ASP A 276 -28.97 -29.34 6.39
C ASP A 276 -29.92 -30.45 6.84
N PRO A 277 -29.60 -31.73 6.56
CA PRO A 277 -30.43 -32.87 6.96
C PRO A 277 -30.51 -33.07 8.47
N GLY A 278 -29.58 -32.50 9.25
CA GLY A 278 -29.54 -32.63 10.71
C GLY A 278 -30.45 -31.67 11.46
N PHE A 279 -31.09 -30.73 10.73
CA PHE A 279 -31.95 -29.71 11.33
C PHE A 279 -33.28 -30.27 11.89
N LEU A 280 -33.76 -31.40 11.37
CA LEU A 280 -35.03 -32.01 11.82
C LEU A 280 -34.90 -32.93 13.04
N ASP A 281 -33.68 -33.23 13.49
CA ASP A 281 -33.44 -34.12 14.64
C ASP A 281 -33.49 -33.39 16.00
N PHE A 282 -33.76 -32.08 16.00
CA PHE A 282 -33.75 -31.24 17.20
C PHE A 282 -35.12 -30.79 17.70
N ASP A 283 -36.22 -31.31 17.15
CA ASP A 283 -37.57 -30.98 17.64
C ASP A 283 -38.54 -32.17 17.65
N PRO A 284 -38.91 -32.67 18.84
CA PRO A 284 -40.18 -33.33 19.05
C PRO A 284 -41.08 -32.45 19.94
N ASN A 285 -41.69 -31.39 19.38
CA ASN A 285 -43.10 -30.96 19.51
C ASN A 285 -43.38 -29.59 18.89
#